data_AF-A0A8X7BXJ8-F1
#
_entry.id   AF-A0A8X7BXJ8-F1
#
_cell.length_a   1.000
_cell.length_b   1.000
_cell.length_c   1.000
_cell.angle_alpha   90.00
_cell.angle_beta   90.00
_cell.angle_gamma   90.00
#
_symmetry.space_group_name_H-M   'P 1'
#
loop_
_entity.id
_entity.type
_entity.pdbx_description
1 polymer ?
#
loop_
_entity_poly.entity_id
_entity_poly.type
_entity_poly.pdbx_seq_one_letter_code
_entity_poly.pdbx_strand_id
1 'polypeptide(L)'
;MPKDQKISHLMKGVAEDLYQVLINSEVSTVDKFVTCCHEVDAMRKKRVVPLRYERQPNVTPISTANEEDPSDLIRRIVKEEIEKVLPWIVTCINDGPSNLESIIQEEVRSNLTPLTREKPAPSPYRTKRTG
;
A
#
# COMPACT_ATOMS: atom_id res chain seq x y z
N MET A 1 57.56 -35.84 -9.35
CA MET A 1 56.27 -35.35 -8.79
C MET A 1 55.16 -35.63 -9.81
N PRO A 2 54.15 -36.45 -9.48
CA PRO A 2 52.96 -36.68 -10.31
C PRO A 2 52.19 -35.38 -10.56
N LYS A 3 51.45 -35.29 -11.67
CA LYS A 3 50.73 -34.06 -12.08
C LYS A 3 49.73 -33.60 -11.03
N ASP A 4 49.01 -34.53 -10.42
CA ASP A 4 47.98 -34.22 -9.39
C ASP A 4 48.62 -33.67 -8.11
N GLN A 5 49.81 -34.16 -7.77
CA GLN A 5 50.57 -33.67 -6.62
C GLN A 5 51.07 -32.23 -6.84
N LYS A 6 51.32 -31.84 -8.10
CA LYS A 6 51.71 -30.45 -8.44
C LYS A 6 50.56 -29.48 -8.19
N ILE A 7 49.34 -29.82 -8.61
CA ILE A 7 48.16 -28.96 -8.37
C ILE A 7 47.89 -28.83 -6.88
N SER A 8 47.90 -29.95 -6.14
CA SER A 8 47.74 -29.93 -4.68
C SER A 8 48.81 -29.05 -4.00
N HIS A 9 50.04 -29.04 -4.52
CA HIS A 9 51.09 -28.17 -4.00
C HIS A 9 50.83 -26.68 -4.31
N LEU A 10 50.43 -26.33 -5.54
CA LEU A 10 50.10 -24.95 -5.89
C LEU A 10 48.93 -24.43 -5.04
N MET A 11 47.86 -25.22 -4.86
CA MET A 11 46.67 -24.82 -4.09
C MET A 11 46.97 -24.36 -2.66
N LYS A 12 48.04 -24.88 -2.03
CA LYS A 12 48.42 -24.50 -0.66
C LYS A 12 48.89 -23.05 -0.52
N GLY A 13 49.36 -22.43 -1.60
CA GLY A 13 49.90 -21.06 -1.60
C GLY A 13 48.94 -20.02 -2.16
N VAL A 14 47.71 -20.42 -2.52
CA VAL A 14 46.73 -19.52 -3.15
C VAL A 14 45.96 -18.74 -2.09
N ALA A 15 45.69 -17.46 -2.36
CA ALA A 15 44.81 -16.65 -1.53
C ALA A 15 43.39 -17.23 -1.49
N GLU A 16 42.71 -17.12 -0.34
CA GLU A 16 41.39 -17.72 -0.13
C GLU A 16 40.37 -17.38 -1.22
N ASP A 17 40.34 -16.12 -1.65
CA ASP A 17 39.40 -15.63 -2.65
C ASP A 17 39.61 -16.26 -4.05
N LEU A 18 40.86 -16.54 -4.42
CA LEU A 18 41.21 -17.23 -5.66
C LEU A 18 41.01 -18.76 -5.52
N TYR A 19 41.25 -19.32 -4.33
CA TYR A 19 41.00 -20.73 -4.04
C TYR A 19 39.51 -21.09 -4.24
N GLN A 20 38.59 -20.24 -3.78
CA GLN A 20 37.14 -20.42 -3.96
C GLN A 20 36.72 -20.45 -5.44
N VAL A 21 37.42 -19.74 -6.31
CA VAL A 21 37.16 -19.81 -7.76
C VAL A 21 37.73 -21.09 -8.35
N LEU A 22 38.96 -21.43 -7.98
CA LEU A 22 39.69 -22.57 -8.54
C LEU A 22 39.05 -23.92 -8.18
N ILE A 23 38.52 -24.08 -6.97
CA ILE A 23 37.84 -25.33 -6.56
C ILE A 23 36.57 -25.61 -7.38
N ASN A 24 35.92 -24.54 -7.89
CA ASN A 24 34.72 -24.64 -8.72
C ASN A 24 35.03 -24.80 -10.22
N SER A 25 36.29 -24.62 -10.65
CA SER A 25 36.68 -24.52 -12.06
C SER A 25 37.30 -25.80 -12.66
N GLU A 26 37.25 -26.94 -11.94
CA GLU A 26 37.83 -28.24 -12.38
C GLU A 26 39.26 -28.14 -12.98
N VAL A 27 40.19 -27.55 -12.22
CA VAL A 27 41.58 -27.37 -12.66
C VAL A 27 42.43 -28.62 -12.45
N SER A 28 42.38 -29.55 -13.41
CA SER A 28 43.14 -30.82 -13.38
C SER A 28 44.57 -30.74 -13.92
N THR A 29 44.96 -29.62 -14.53
CA THR A 29 46.31 -29.42 -15.10
C THR A 29 46.87 -28.06 -14.69
N VAL A 30 48.21 -27.95 -14.69
CA VAL A 30 48.90 -26.70 -14.31
C VAL A 30 48.54 -25.60 -15.30
N ASP A 31 48.37 -25.95 -16.57
CA ASP A 31 47.96 -25.03 -17.63
C ASP A 31 46.56 -24.44 -17.40
N LYS A 32 45.59 -25.30 -17.04
CA LYS A 32 44.24 -24.86 -16.65
C LYS A 32 44.25 -24.00 -15.39
N PHE A 33 45.07 -24.37 -14.40
CA PHE A 33 45.25 -23.57 -13.18
C PHE A 33 45.74 -22.16 -13.50
N VAL A 34 46.80 -22.05 -14.32
CA VAL A 34 47.39 -20.76 -14.72
C VAL A 34 46.40 -19.94 -15.52
N THR A 35 45.69 -20.56 -16.46
CA THR A 35 44.65 -19.90 -17.27
C THR A 35 43.54 -19.32 -16.38
N CYS A 36 43.00 -20.11 -15.45
CA CYS A 36 41.97 -19.67 -14.53
C CYS A 36 42.45 -18.50 -13.65
N CYS A 37 43.68 -18.56 -13.14
CA CYS A 37 44.26 -17.46 -12.37
C CYS A 37 44.36 -16.16 -13.20
N HIS A 38 44.82 -16.26 -14.46
CA HIS A 38 44.89 -15.11 -15.35
C HIS A 38 43.51 -14.50 -15.67
N GLU A 39 42.49 -15.33 -15.85
CA GLU A 39 41.12 -14.87 -16.07
C GLU A 39 40.57 -14.12 -14.86
N VAL A 40 40.79 -14.66 -13.65
CA VAL A 40 40.39 -13.99 -12.41
C VAL A 40 41.10 -12.65 -12.25
N ASP A 41 42.39 -12.58 -12.51
CA ASP A 41 43.15 -11.33 -12.47
C ASP A 41 42.67 -10.32 -13.52
N ALA A 42 42.36 -10.78 -14.73
CA ALA A 42 41.80 -9.92 -15.78
C ALA A 42 40.43 -9.37 -15.39
N MET A 43 39.57 -10.20 -14.79
CA MET A 43 38.26 -9.77 -14.27
C MET A 43 38.42 -8.79 -13.12
N ARG A 44 39.35 -9.03 -12.19
CA ARG A 44 39.66 -8.11 -11.08
C ARG A 44 40.06 -6.75 -11.63
N LYS A 45 41.02 -6.70 -12.56
CA LYS A 45 41.46 -5.45 -13.22
C LYS A 45 40.32 -4.72 -13.92
N LYS A 46 39.41 -5.43 -14.59
CA LYS A 46 38.20 -4.83 -15.21
C LYS A 46 37.23 -4.25 -14.16
N ARG A 47 37.06 -4.90 -13.01
CA ARG A 47 36.24 -4.38 -11.89
C ARG A 47 36.87 -3.18 -11.17
N VAL A 48 38.17 -2.94 -11.29
CA VAL A 48 38.84 -1.76 -10.68
C VAL A 48 38.41 -0.46 -11.35
N VAL A 49 37.81 -0.49 -12.55
CA VAL A 49 36.94 0.61 -12.97
C VAL A 49 35.68 0.43 -12.13
N PRO A 50 35.41 1.29 -11.13
CA PRO A 50 34.14 1.21 -10.43
C PRO A 50 33.09 1.24 -11.52
N LEU A 51 32.19 0.25 -11.55
CA LEU A 51 30.90 0.51 -12.17
C LEU A 51 30.43 1.76 -11.43
N ARG A 52 30.57 2.91 -12.08
CA ARG A 52 29.91 4.12 -11.64
C ARG A 52 28.45 3.76 -11.85
N TYR A 53 27.86 3.17 -10.81
CA TYR A 53 26.42 3.13 -10.68
C TYR A 53 26.02 4.59 -10.57
N GLU A 54 25.94 5.23 -11.73
CA GLU A 54 25.48 6.59 -11.85
C GLU A 54 24.01 6.50 -11.44
N ARG A 55 23.76 7.05 -10.26
CA ARG A 55 22.45 7.07 -9.65
C ARG A 55 21.50 7.69 -10.66
N GLN A 56 20.39 7.02 -10.95
CA GLN A 56 19.38 7.62 -11.81
C GLN A 56 18.88 8.93 -11.17
N PRO A 57 18.68 9.99 -11.97
CA PRO A 57 18.33 11.32 -11.47
C PRO A 57 17.03 11.35 -10.65
N ASN A 58 16.19 10.32 -10.80
CA ASN A 58 14.87 10.24 -10.17
C ASN A 58 14.85 9.46 -8.85
N VAL A 59 15.99 8.99 -8.34
CA VAL A 59 16.02 8.17 -7.12
C VAL A 59 16.57 8.99 -5.96
N THR A 60 15.74 9.32 -4.98
CA THR A 60 16.16 10.05 -3.77
C THR A 60 17.09 9.18 -2.90
N PRO A 61 18.22 9.69 -2.37
CA PRO A 61 19.12 8.95 -1.48
C PRO A 61 18.39 8.25 -0.34
N ILE A 62 18.79 7.01 -0.02
CA ILE A 62 18.32 6.35 1.21
C ILE A 62 18.73 7.19 2.43
N SER A 63 19.86 7.91 2.35
CA SER A 63 20.29 8.89 3.36
C SER A 63 19.33 10.08 3.54
N THR A 64 18.37 10.28 2.64
CA THR A 64 17.29 11.30 2.77
C THR A 64 15.95 10.68 3.15
N ALA A 65 15.88 9.36 3.35
CA ALA A 65 14.73 8.76 3.99
C ALA A 65 14.69 9.31 5.42
N ASN A 66 13.63 10.05 5.76
CA ASN A 66 13.37 10.40 7.14
C ASN A 66 13.40 9.10 7.96
N GLU A 67 14.19 9.09 9.02
CA GLU A 67 14.18 8.08 10.08
C GLU A 67 12.87 8.22 10.90
N GLU A 68 11.72 8.29 10.22
CA GLU A 68 10.43 8.24 10.88
C GLU A 68 10.26 6.80 11.36
N ASP A 69 10.01 6.61 12.67
CA ASP A 69 9.72 5.29 13.21
C ASP A 69 8.58 4.66 12.40
N PRO A 70 8.70 3.40 11.94
CA PRO A 70 7.66 2.77 11.15
C PRO A 70 6.26 2.86 11.77
N SER A 71 6.17 2.86 13.12
CA SER A 71 4.90 2.99 13.82
C SER A 71 4.29 4.39 13.68
N ASP A 72 5.12 5.44 13.69
CA ASP A 72 4.69 6.82 13.52
C ASP A 72 4.24 7.07 12.08
N LEU A 73 4.98 6.53 11.10
CA LEU A 73 4.59 6.56 9.69
C LEU A 73 3.24 5.86 9.47
N ILE A 74 3.07 4.65 10.02
CA ILE A 74 1.80 3.91 9.93
C ILE A 74 0.67 4.70 10.58
N ARG A 75 0.88 5.23 11.78
CA ARG A 75 -0.14 6.00 12.50
C ARG A 75 -0.56 7.24 11.73
N ARG A 76 0.39 7.96 11.15
CA ARG A 76 0.14 9.14 10.33
C ARG A 76 -0.67 8.79 9.09
N ILE A 77 -0.26 7.77 8.34
CA ILE A 77 -0.99 7.30 7.15
C ILE A 77 -2.42 6.88 7.52
N VAL A 78 -2.59 6.05 8.56
CA VAL A 78 -3.92 5.60 8.97
C VAL A 78 -4.81 6.77 9.39
N LYS A 79 -4.27 7.75 10.11
CA LYS A 79 -5.02 8.95 10.49
C LYS A 79 -5.45 9.77 9.27
N GLU A 80 -4.53 10.02 8.34
CA GLU A 80 -4.81 10.72 7.08
C GLU A 80 -5.89 9.99 6.26
N GLU A 81 -5.85 8.66 6.20
CA GLU A 81 -6.87 7.86 5.50
C GLU A 81 -8.23 7.89 6.20
N ILE A 82 -8.27 7.78 7.53
CA ILE A 82 -9.52 7.90 8.30
C ILE A 82 -10.15 9.28 8.08
N GLU A 83 -9.38 10.36 8.12
CA GLU A 83 -9.87 11.72 7.89
C GLU A 83 -10.48 11.90 6.49
N LYS A 84 -9.96 11.23 5.47
CA LYS A 84 -10.53 11.24 4.11
C LYS A 84 -11.86 10.48 4.03
N VAL A 85 -11.98 9.38 4.76
CA VAL A 85 -13.14 8.48 4.71
C VAL A 85 -14.28 8.96 5.63
N LEU A 86 -13.96 9.66 6.72
CA LEU A 86 -14.92 10.18 7.70
C LEU A 86 -16.06 11.01 7.07
N PRO A 87 -15.81 11.99 6.19
CA PRO A 87 -16.88 12.76 5.55
C PRO A 87 -17.89 11.89 4.77
N TRP A 88 -17.40 10.84 4.10
CA TRP A 88 -18.24 9.91 3.36
C TRP A 88 -19.11 9.06 4.31
N ILE A 89 -18.52 8.53 5.38
CA ILE A 89 -19.25 7.79 6.42
C ILE A 89 -20.32 8.68 7.08
N VAL A 90 -19.97 9.92 7.42
CA VAL A 90 -20.89 10.89 8.03
C VAL A 90 -22.05 11.19 7.07
N THR A 91 -21.80 11.31 5.77
CA THR A 91 -22.86 11.50 4.77
C THR A 91 -23.79 10.28 4.73
N CYS A 92 -23.24 9.06 4.69
CA CYS A 92 -24.05 7.83 4.70
C CYS A 92 -24.88 7.62 5.97
N ILE A 93 -24.42 8.12 7.13
CA ILE A 93 -25.15 8.03 8.40
C ILE A 93 -26.24 9.09 8.50
N ASN A 94 -25.99 10.31 7.99
CA ASN A 94 -26.98 11.39 7.99
C ASN A 94 -28.04 11.25 6.90
N ASP A 95 -27.76 10.50 5.82
CA ASP A 95 -28.75 10.01 4.84
C ASP A 95 -29.45 8.71 5.30
N GLY A 96 -29.39 8.38 6.59
CA GLY A 96 -30.27 7.37 7.17
C GLY A 96 -31.75 7.73 6.91
N PRO A 97 -32.64 6.72 6.78
CA PRO A 97 -34.03 6.94 6.40
C PRO A 97 -34.62 8.02 7.30
N SER A 98 -35.07 9.12 6.69
CA SER A 98 -35.71 10.29 7.28
C SER A 98 -35.89 10.13 8.79
N ASN A 99 -35.03 10.78 9.59
CA ASN A 99 -35.06 10.78 11.06
C ASN A 99 -36.49 10.50 11.53
N LEU A 100 -36.71 9.44 12.31
CA LEU A 100 -38.04 8.96 12.72
C LEU A 100 -39.00 10.10 13.11
N GLU A 101 -38.46 11.17 13.69
CA GLU A 101 -39.13 12.42 13.99
C GLU A 101 -39.76 13.14 12.77
N SER A 102 -39.08 13.21 11.63
CA SER A 102 -39.61 13.73 10.36
C SER A 102 -40.74 12.86 9.81
N ILE A 103 -40.63 11.53 9.91
CA ILE A 103 -41.70 10.59 9.50
C ILE A 103 -42.92 10.79 10.40
N ILE A 104 -42.73 10.85 11.72
CA ILE A 104 -43.81 11.09 12.68
C ILE A 104 -44.45 12.46 12.45
N GLN A 105 -43.67 13.52 12.19
CA GLN A 105 -44.20 14.86 11.92
C GLN A 105 -45.02 14.92 10.62
N GLU A 106 -44.59 14.23 9.57
CA GLU A 106 -45.34 14.14 8.31
C GLU A 106 -46.66 13.38 8.49
N GLU A 107 -46.63 12.25 9.20
CA GLU A 107 -47.81 11.44 9.50
C GLU A 107 -48.81 12.21 10.37
N VAL A 108 -48.33 12.88 11.42
CA VAL A 108 -49.14 13.72 12.30
C VAL A 108 -49.74 14.90 11.54
N ARG A 109 -48.96 15.58 10.68
CA ARG A 109 -49.47 16.69 9.86
C ARG A 109 -50.57 16.22 8.89
N SER A 110 -50.38 15.06 8.26
CA SER A 110 -51.32 14.51 7.28
C SER A 110 -52.67 14.13 7.90
N ASN A 111 -52.68 13.74 9.19
CA ASN A 111 -53.90 13.31 9.89
C ASN A 111 -54.55 14.41 10.76
N LEU A 112 -53.88 15.55 10.97
CA LEU A 112 -54.40 16.67 11.76
C LEU A 112 -55.15 17.74 10.96
N THR A 113 -55.42 17.55 9.66
CA THR A 113 -56.38 18.41 8.96
C THR A 113 -57.72 18.39 9.71
N PRO A 114 -58.25 19.55 10.15
CA PRO A 114 -59.55 19.57 10.80
C PRO A 114 -60.57 19.00 9.82
N LEU A 115 -61.35 18.00 10.26
CA LEU A 115 -62.61 17.64 9.61
C LEU A 115 -63.41 18.93 9.49
N THR A 116 -63.39 19.53 8.30
CA THR A 116 -64.16 20.72 7.98
C THR A 116 -65.61 20.39 8.27
N ARG A 117 -66.11 20.95 9.37
CA ARG A 117 -67.49 20.88 9.83
C ARG A 117 -68.39 21.19 8.64
N GLU A 118 -69.04 20.16 8.09
CA GLU A 118 -70.08 20.39 7.08
C GLU A 118 -71.11 21.35 7.66
N LYS A 119 -71.31 22.46 6.94
CA LYS A 119 -72.35 23.45 7.20
C LYS A 119 -73.71 22.74 7.03
N PRO A 120 -74.60 22.72 8.04
CA PRO A 120 -75.90 22.09 7.85
C PRO A 120 -76.69 22.85 6.78
N ALA A 121 -77.21 22.12 5.79
CA ALA A 121 -78.16 22.66 4.82
C ALA A 121 -79.40 23.23 5.55
N PRO A 122 -80.00 24.35 5.09
CA PRO A 122 -81.15 24.94 5.74
C PRO A 122 -82.35 23.98 5.69
N SER A 123 -82.89 23.70 6.88
CA SER A 123 -84.07 22.88 7.14
C SER A 123 -85.32 23.42 6.42
N PRO A 124 -86.07 22.58 5.66
CA PRO A 124 -87.26 23.03 4.95
C PRO A 124 -88.53 22.76 5.76
N TYR A 125 -88.68 23.31 6.97
CA TYR A 125 -90.00 23.32 7.63
C TYR A 125 -90.18 24.50 8.58
N ARG A 126 -90.92 25.54 8.16
CA ARG A 126 -91.88 26.22 9.06
C ARG A 126 -92.80 27.22 8.37
N THR A 127 -94.11 26.99 8.48
CA THR A 127 -95.12 27.88 9.10
C THR A 127 -96.47 27.14 9.04
N LYS A 128 -96.88 26.39 10.07
CA LYS A 128 -97.74 26.84 11.21
C LYS A 128 -98.93 27.72 10.79
N ARG A 129 -100.14 27.13 10.89
CA ARG A 129 -101.44 27.79 11.14
C ARG A 129 -101.36 28.79 12.30
N THR A 130 -102.06 29.92 12.19
CA THR A 130 -102.90 30.54 13.25
C THR A 130 -103.64 31.76 12.67
N GLY A 131 -104.94 31.89 12.96
CA GLY A 131 -105.82 33.00 12.60
C GLY A 131 -107.21 32.51 12.25
#